data_AF-A0A369BTG6-F1
#
_entry.id   AF-A0A369BTG6-F1
#
_cell.length_a   1.000
_cell.length_b   1.000
_cell.length_c   1.000
_cell.angle_alpha   90.00
_cell.angle_beta   90.00
_cell.angle_gamma   90.00
#
_symmetry.space_group_name_H-M   'P 1'
#
loop_
_entity.id
_entity.type
_entity.pdbx_description
1 polymer ?
#
loop_
_entity_poly.entity_id
_entity_poly.type
_entity_poly.pdbx_seq_one_letter_code
_entity_poly.pdbx_strand_id
1 'polypeptide(L)'
;MAKLNVTVPTVEVEIEGVKYRKVDRKAAVGDVLKITDNDDCDYVIDGAFYEVTRVDCCDDPQFIDEDGDEFDGADVEYEVYEKVTESTQKYREVKRKASAGERIKIVELWPIEDRYEVGDEFTVDKVRESDGYVWVDSLGERVIALTEYVVLEPIEESAQPAKPKRLTVGDYAKVVADNASHNYAVGTFVKIVIDDHRHYPYRAEKADGTLGNWLDEKDVECATEAEVAAAQREAKEALKYGDFADGGYAELVNAPESLVRHRGIKNGDFVTVQIADIPGKYALRVDKGEKHGYCDASALRKVTREEYEAAVDPRNQFAKGDKVRLISGGGTLGLFDYETGGIYTVGDPKPGNTSEKVQITGGGQPTAYAKPDQLEKVSAEEVAEIEKWAAIGRKVGEFKRGDIVEAKRSLGSSDWIYGKVEDEPRIQLDGELLMGLRIPSGYYYAVYVKDAKLIVPAEQRFDREEKAAA
;
A
#
# COMPACT_ATOMS: atom_id res chain seq x y z
N MET A 1 37.68 -42.85 30.69
CA MET A 1 36.56 -42.14 31.35
C MET A 1 35.44 -43.14 31.59
N ALA A 2 34.39 -42.78 32.34
CA ALA A 2 33.59 -43.68 33.17
C ALA A 2 32.65 -44.64 32.41
N LYS A 3 32.61 -45.91 32.84
CA LYS A 3 31.60 -46.91 32.44
C LYS A 3 30.25 -46.58 33.09
N LEU A 4 29.23 -46.30 32.30
CA LEU A 4 27.85 -46.11 32.78
C LEU A 4 27.21 -47.47 33.10
N ASN A 5 26.68 -47.62 34.31
CA ASN A 5 25.87 -48.76 34.72
C ASN A 5 24.41 -48.52 34.32
N VAL A 6 23.86 -49.37 33.45
CA VAL A 6 22.44 -49.32 33.02
C VAL A 6 21.68 -50.48 33.67
N THR A 7 20.54 -50.17 34.29
CA THR A 7 19.57 -51.14 34.82
C THR A 7 18.36 -51.17 33.88
N VAL A 8 18.06 -52.33 33.30
CA VAL A 8 17.01 -52.51 32.28
C VAL A 8 15.64 -52.79 32.92
N PRO A 9 14.58 -52.10 32.47
CA PRO A 9 13.41 -52.76 31.90
C PRO A 9 13.09 -52.26 30.49
N THR A 10 12.56 -53.15 29.66
CA THR A 10 12.89 -53.35 28.24
C THR A 10 12.18 -52.47 27.19
N VAL A 11 11.85 -51.20 27.47
CA VAL A 11 11.20 -50.33 26.44
C VAL A 11 11.77 -48.92 26.36
N GLU A 12 12.30 -48.40 27.47
CA GLU A 12 12.91 -47.07 27.54
C GLU A 12 14.30 -47.17 28.16
N VAL A 13 15.28 -46.47 27.57
CA VAL A 13 16.67 -46.41 28.06
C VAL A 13 17.01 -44.96 28.38
N GLU A 14 17.66 -44.75 29.53
CA GLU A 14 18.17 -43.43 29.90
C GLU A 14 19.67 -43.38 29.62
N ILE A 15 20.08 -42.48 28.73
CA ILE A 15 21.46 -42.29 28.29
C ILE A 15 21.80 -40.83 28.59
N GLU A 16 22.80 -40.60 29.45
CA GLU A 16 23.24 -39.26 29.87
C GLU A 16 22.11 -38.33 30.39
N GLY A 17 21.10 -38.90 31.06
CA GLY A 17 19.96 -38.14 31.61
C GLY A 17 18.86 -37.83 30.58
N VAL A 18 18.98 -38.37 29.36
CA VAL A 18 17.97 -38.28 28.31
C VAL A 18 17.30 -39.64 28.13
N LYS A 19 15.96 -39.67 28.13
CA LYS A 19 15.19 -40.88 27.89
C LYS A 19 15.04 -41.12 26.39
N TYR A 20 15.25 -42.36 25.97
CA TYR A 20 15.02 -42.84 24.61
C TYR A 20 14.10 -44.06 24.63
N ARG A 21 13.27 -44.26 23.61
CA ARG A 21 12.41 -45.44 23.46
C ARG A 21 12.74 -46.21 22.19
N LYS A 22 12.65 -47.54 22.26
CA LYS A 22 12.90 -48.41 21.10
C LYS A 22 11.82 -48.18 20.02
N VAL A 23 12.24 -48.05 18.76
CA VAL A 23 11.35 -47.88 17.60
C VAL A 23 11.70 -48.86 16.49
N ASP A 24 10.68 -49.26 15.72
CA ASP A 24 10.82 -50.12 14.56
C ASP A 24 10.69 -49.28 13.27
N ARG A 25 11.74 -48.48 13.01
CA ARG A 25 11.89 -47.64 11.81
C ARG A 25 13.37 -47.45 11.49
N LYS A 26 13.68 -46.99 10.28
CA LYS A 26 15.05 -46.54 9.94
C LYS A 26 15.52 -45.43 10.90
N ALA A 27 16.80 -45.44 11.19
CA ALA A 27 17.44 -44.45 12.04
C ALA A 27 17.39 -43.06 11.42
N ALA A 28 17.20 -42.03 12.25
CA ALA A 28 17.27 -40.64 11.87
C ALA A 28 18.37 -39.92 12.66
N VAL A 29 18.86 -38.80 12.14
CA VAL A 29 19.87 -37.98 12.83
C VAL A 29 19.35 -37.57 14.22
N GLY A 30 20.14 -37.82 15.26
CA GLY A 30 19.78 -37.58 16.67
C GLY A 30 19.06 -38.73 17.38
N ASP A 31 18.75 -39.83 16.68
CA ASP A 31 18.44 -41.12 17.33
C ASP A 31 19.72 -41.76 17.89
N VAL A 32 19.55 -42.77 18.74
CA VAL A 32 20.65 -43.58 19.27
C VAL A 32 20.48 -45.02 18.82
N LEU A 33 21.56 -45.62 18.33
CA LEU A 33 21.63 -47.01 17.93
C LEU A 33 22.19 -47.85 19.07
N LYS A 34 21.56 -49.00 19.35
CA LYS A 34 22.16 -50.04 20.16
C LYS A 34 22.74 -51.10 19.22
N ILE A 35 24.05 -51.29 19.22
CA ILE A 35 24.67 -52.34 18.41
C ILE A 35 24.26 -53.70 18.98
N THR A 36 23.83 -54.59 18.11
CA THR A 36 23.47 -55.99 18.45
C THR A 36 24.29 -56.99 17.67
N ASP A 37 25.23 -56.51 16.85
CA ASP A 37 26.19 -57.35 16.17
C ASP A 37 27.17 -57.96 17.17
N ASN A 38 27.30 -59.28 17.12
CA ASN A 38 28.06 -60.09 18.08
C ASN A 38 29.32 -60.67 17.43
N ASP A 39 29.58 -60.33 16.16
CA ASP A 39 30.87 -60.54 15.52
C ASP A 39 31.80 -59.41 15.97
N ASP A 40 32.97 -59.75 16.53
CA ASP A 40 33.95 -58.82 17.10
C ASP A 40 34.39 -57.74 16.08
N CYS A 41 33.62 -56.67 15.92
CA CYS A 41 34.03 -55.47 15.22
C CYS A 41 34.90 -54.66 16.17
N ASP A 42 36.22 -54.61 15.92
CA ASP A 42 37.18 -53.86 16.76
C ASP A 42 36.82 -52.37 16.95
N TYR A 43 35.94 -51.84 16.10
CA TYR A 43 35.49 -50.45 16.06
C TYR A 43 34.24 -50.17 16.90
N VAL A 44 33.36 -51.17 17.10
CA VAL A 44 32.08 -50.98 17.82
C VAL A 44 31.83 -52.07 18.85
N ILE A 45 31.36 -51.65 20.02
CA ILE A 45 31.08 -52.54 21.15
C ILE A 45 29.64 -53.05 21.09
N ASP A 46 29.46 -54.38 21.11
CA ASP A 46 28.15 -55.03 21.27
C ASP A 46 27.40 -54.52 22.51
N GLY A 47 26.13 -54.17 22.31
CA GLY A 47 25.25 -53.63 23.34
C GLY A 47 25.51 -52.18 23.72
N ALA A 48 26.53 -51.53 23.19
CA ALA A 48 26.77 -50.10 23.38
C ALA A 48 25.85 -49.25 22.52
N PHE A 49 25.71 -47.98 22.93
CA PHE A 49 24.80 -47.02 22.33
C PHE A 49 25.58 -45.90 21.64
N TYR A 50 25.28 -45.63 20.37
CA TYR A 50 25.94 -44.60 19.55
C TYR A 50 24.93 -43.61 18.99
N GLU A 51 25.23 -42.31 19.06
CA GLU A 51 24.37 -41.27 18.49
C GLU A 51 24.56 -41.17 16.97
N VAL A 52 23.46 -41.15 16.22
CA VAL A 52 23.49 -41.00 14.77
C VAL A 52 23.77 -39.54 14.40
N THR A 53 24.94 -39.29 13.84
CA THR A 53 25.40 -37.95 13.45
C THR A 53 24.95 -37.56 12.04
N ARG A 54 24.78 -38.54 11.14
CA ARG A 54 24.32 -38.33 9.76
C ARG A 54 23.60 -39.58 9.25
N VAL A 55 22.78 -39.42 8.23
CA VAL A 55 22.27 -40.52 7.41
C VAL A 55 22.75 -40.28 5.97
N ASP A 56 23.31 -41.30 5.34
CA ASP A 56 23.90 -41.19 4.01
C ASP A 56 22.85 -41.30 2.88
N CYS A 57 23.29 -41.36 1.62
CA CYS A 57 22.38 -41.46 0.47
C CYS A 57 21.72 -42.85 0.30
N CYS A 58 22.13 -43.84 1.09
CA CYS A 58 21.59 -45.20 1.12
C CYS A 58 20.60 -45.42 2.28
N ASP A 59 20.33 -44.37 3.07
CA ASP A 59 19.59 -44.37 4.34
C ASP A 59 20.31 -45.12 5.47
N ASP A 60 21.64 -45.27 5.39
CA ASP A 60 22.45 -45.93 6.40
C ASP A 60 22.96 -44.90 7.43
N PRO A 61 22.86 -45.20 8.74
CA PRO A 61 23.26 -44.27 9.77
C PRO A 61 24.78 -44.21 9.91
N GLN A 62 25.31 -43.00 10.11
CA GLN A 62 26.72 -42.75 10.38
C GLN A 62 26.84 -42.28 11.84
N PHE A 63 27.81 -42.82 12.57
CA PHE A 63 28.05 -42.48 13.98
C PHE A 63 29.56 -42.50 14.29
N ILE A 64 29.94 -41.93 15.44
CA ILE A 64 31.35 -41.93 15.88
C ILE A 64 31.63 -43.19 16.66
N ASP A 65 32.68 -43.92 16.28
CA ASP A 65 33.06 -45.19 16.89
C ASP A 65 34.06 -45.03 18.06
N GLU A 66 34.65 -46.15 18.52
CA GLU A 66 35.60 -46.14 19.64
C GLU A 66 36.97 -45.54 19.29
N ASP A 67 37.35 -45.50 18.01
CA ASP A 67 38.57 -44.86 17.52
C ASP A 67 38.37 -43.34 17.31
N GLY A 68 37.11 -42.91 17.30
CA GLY A 68 36.69 -41.50 17.27
C GLY A 68 36.55 -40.94 15.86
N ASP A 69 36.49 -41.81 14.85
CA ASP A 69 36.17 -41.48 13.46
C ASP A 69 34.74 -41.90 13.08
N GLU A 70 34.32 -41.52 11.87
CA GLU A 70 32.96 -41.78 11.36
C GLU A 70 32.88 -43.22 10.86
N PHE A 71 31.97 -44.00 11.44
CA PHE A 71 31.70 -45.38 11.11
C PHE A 71 30.36 -45.51 10.37
N ASP A 72 30.35 -46.35 9.34
CA ASP A 72 29.19 -46.63 8.51
C ASP A 72 28.34 -47.77 9.11
N GLY A 73 27.11 -47.45 9.51
CA GLY A 73 26.17 -48.41 10.09
C GLY A 73 25.64 -49.46 9.12
N ALA A 74 25.96 -49.39 7.82
CA ALA A 74 25.57 -50.41 6.84
C ALA A 74 26.17 -51.80 7.14
N ASP A 75 27.33 -51.84 7.80
CA ASP A 75 28.12 -53.06 8.05
C ASP A 75 27.83 -53.72 9.41
N VAL A 76 26.84 -53.25 10.18
CA VAL A 76 26.54 -53.75 11.54
C VAL A 76 25.04 -53.89 11.81
N GLU A 77 24.67 -54.87 12.62
CA GLU A 77 23.29 -55.02 13.11
C GLU A 77 23.02 -54.11 14.33
N TYR A 78 21.88 -53.41 14.32
CA TYR A 78 21.50 -52.47 15.39
C TYR A 78 19.99 -52.37 15.65
N GLU A 79 19.66 -51.87 16.84
CA GLU A 79 18.31 -51.44 17.23
C GLU A 79 18.25 -49.91 17.34
N VAL A 80 17.15 -49.29 16.88
CA VAL A 80 16.98 -47.83 16.89
C VAL A 80 16.19 -47.38 18.13
N TYR A 81 16.69 -46.34 18.79
CA TYR A 81 16.05 -45.70 19.94
C TYR A 81 15.86 -44.20 19.67
N GLU A 82 14.62 -43.73 19.72
CA GLU A 82 14.29 -42.31 19.50
C GLU A 82 14.18 -41.54 20.81
N LYS A 83 14.58 -40.27 20.80
CA LYS A 83 14.56 -39.40 21.97
C LYS A 83 13.13 -39.10 22.43
N VAL A 84 12.80 -39.45 23.67
CA VAL A 84 11.49 -39.16 24.28
C VAL A 84 11.49 -37.71 24.75
N THR A 85 10.80 -36.85 24.01
CA THR A 85 10.55 -35.46 24.42
C THR A 85 9.32 -35.41 25.33
N GLU A 86 9.52 -35.24 26.63
CA GLU A 86 8.41 -34.89 27.53
C GLU A 86 7.92 -33.48 27.15
N SER A 87 6.73 -33.39 26.53
CA SER A 87 6.15 -32.13 26.10
C SER A 87 5.68 -31.32 27.31
N THR A 88 6.55 -30.49 27.89
CA THR A 88 6.16 -29.51 28.91
C THR A 88 5.44 -28.33 28.24
N GLN A 89 4.16 -28.49 27.92
CA GLN A 89 3.33 -27.39 27.43
C GLN A 89 3.17 -26.35 28.55
N LYS A 90 3.67 -25.13 28.33
CA LYS A 90 3.54 -24.02 29.29
C LYS A 90 2.14 -23.42 29.19
N TYR A 91 1.53 -23.06 30.32
CA TYR A 91 0.19 -22.46 30.38
C TYR A 91 0.25 -21.10 31.07
N ARG A 92 -0.62 -20.18 30.65
CA ARG A 92 -0.86 -18.89 31.32
C ARG A 92 -2.17 -18.98 32.08
N GLU A 93 -2.14 -18.52 33.33
CA GLU A 93 -3.31 -18.46 34.18
C GLU A 93 -4.13 -17.20 33.84
N VAL A 94 -5.34 -17.36 33.31
CA VAL A 94 -6.22 -16.25 32.91
C VAL A 94 -7.51 -16.28 33.72
N LYS A 95 -7.80 -15.19 34.43
CA LYS A 95 -9.04 -15.04 35.20
C LYS A 95 -10.20 -14.64 34.27
N ARG A 96 -10.90 -15.63 33.72
CA ARG A 96 -12.11 -15.46 32.90
C ARG A 96 -13.05 -16.66 33.04
N LYS A 97 -14.27 -16.54 32.48
CA LYS A 97 -15.19 -17.68 32.35
C LYS A 97 -14.56 -18.75 31.45
N ALA A 98 -14.54 -19.99 31.92
CA ALA A 98 -14.11 -21.13 31.12
C ALA A 98 -15.20 -21.55 30.12
N SER A 99 -14.79 -22.28 29.08
CA SER A 99 -15.67 -23.02 28.16
C SER A 99 -15.55 -24.52 28.42
N ALA A 100 -16.55 -25.30 28.00
CA ALA A 100 -16.48 -26.76 28.03
C ALA A 100 -15.26 -27.23 27.22
N GLY A 101 -14.48 -28.15 27.79
CA GLY A 101 -13.23 -28.68 27.23
C GLY A 101 -11.95 -27.92 27.61
N GLU A 102 -12.03 -26.74 28.26
CA GLU A 102 -10.85 -26.01 28.69
C GLU A 102 -10.23 -26.58 29.98
N ARG A 103 -8.91 -26.43 30.14
CA ARG A 103 -8.22 -26.73 31.40
C ARG A 103 -8.34 -25.54 32.35
N ILE A 104 -8.63 -25.82 33.60
CA ILE A 104 -8.69 -24.84 34.68
C ILE A 104 -7.79 -25.27 35.84
N LYS A 105 -7.36 -24.30 36.64
CA LYS A 105 -6.62 -24.52 37.88
C LYS A 105 -7.34 -23.86 39.04
N ILE A 106 -7.45 -24.56 40.15
CA ILE A 106 -8.03 -24.03 41.38
C ILE A 106 -7.05 -23.08 42.05
N VAL A 107 -7.47 -21.85 42.29
CA VAL A 107 -6.67 -20.79 42.93
C VAL A 107 -7.21 -20.40 44.30
N GLU A 108 -8.46 -20.75 44.60
CA GLU A 108 -9.11 -20.45 45.87
C GLU A 108 -10.17 -21.53 46.17
N LEU A 109 -10.43 -21.79 47.45
CA LEU A 109 -11.44 -22.74 47.91
C LEU A 109 -12.59 -22.01 48.59
N TRP A 110 -13.82 -22.46 48.33
CA TRP A 110 -14.97 -22.07 49.12
C TRP A 110 -14.88 -22.64 50.55
N PRO A 111 -15.40 -21.93 51.57
CA PRO A 111 -15.37 -22.43 52.94
C PRO A 111 -16.11 -23.78 53.02
N ILE A 112 -15.43 -24.80 53.54
CA ILE A 112 -15.93 -26.19 53.75
C ILE A 112 -15.82 -27.10 52.50
N GLU A 113 -15.05 -26.74 51.47
CA GLU A 113 -14.72 -27.67 50.37
C GLU A 113 -13.54 -28.59 50.75
N ASP A 114 -13.71 -29.89 50.54
CA ASP A 114 -12.72 -30.94 50.85
C ASP A 114 -12.45 -31.91 49.69
N ARG A 115 -13.07 -31.69 48.52
CA ARG A 115 -12.98 -32.61 47.37
C ARG A 115 -11.88 -32.25 46.36
N TYR A 116 -11.37 -31.02 46.43
CA TYR A 116 -10.27 -30.53 45.63
C TYR A 116 -9.46 -29.52 46.43
N GLU A 117 -8.18 -29.38 46.09
CA GLU A 117 -7.24 -28.50 46.77
C GLU A 117 -6.82 -27.33 45.87
N VAL A 118 -6.31 -26.26 46.48
CA VAL A 118 -5.72 -25.15 45.71
C VAL A 118 -4.52 -25.69 44.94
N GLY A 119 -4.53 -25.49 43.63
CA GLY A 119 -3.52 -25.98 42.70
C GLY A 119 -3.99 -27.13 41.83
N ASP A 120 -5.11 -27.78 42.16
CA ASP A 120 -5.65 -28.86 41.34
C ASP A 120 -6.06 -28.36 39.95
N GLU A 121 -5.81 -29.21 38.95
CA GLU A 121 -6.14 -28.92 37.56
C GLU A 121 -7.22 -29.86 37.05
N PHE A 122 -8.22 -29.29 36.39
CA PHE A 122 -9.36 -30.03 35.87
C PHE A 122 -9.68 -29.63 34.44
N THR A 123 -10.28 -30.55 33.69
CA THR A 123 -10.89 -30.24 32.39
C THR A 123 -12.38 -30.00 32.60
N VAL A 124 -12.87 -28.87 32.11
CA VAL A 124 -14.27 -28.48 32.26
C VAL A 124 -15.16 -29.36 31.39
N ASP A 125 -16.16 -30.00 31.98
CA ASP A 125 -17.16 -30.76 31.24
C ASP A 125 -18.29 -29.83 30.74
N LYS A 126 -18.85 -29.03 31.66
CA LYS A 126 -19.98 -28.15 31.38
C LYS A 126 -19.83 -26.79 32.04
N VAL A 127 -20.45 -25.78 31.45
CA VAL A 127 -20.43 -24.40 31.95
C VAL A 127 -21.84 -23.84 32.08
N ARG A 128 -22.07 -23.09 33.15
CA ARG A 128 -23.31 -22.33 33.36
C ARG A 128 -23.13 -20.92 32.82
N GLU A 129 -23.83 -20.59 31.74
CA GLU A 129 -23.64 -19.32 31.03
C GLU A 129 -23.92 -18.07 31.89
N SER A 130 -24.88 -18.16 32.82
CA SER A 130 -25.32 -17.03 33.65
C SER A 130 -24.23 -16.47 34.56
N ASP A 131 -23.49 -17.33 35.25
CA ASP A 131 -22.57 -16.98 36.34
C ASP A 131 -21.13 -17.48 36.10
N GLY A 132 -20.90 -18.31 35.07
CA GLY A 132 -19.57 -18.81 34.72
C GLY A 132 -19.09 -19.97 35.60
N TYR A 133 -20.04 -20.65 36.25
CA TYR A 133 -19.78 -21.78 37.12
C TYR A 133 -19.53 -23.04 36.27
N VAL A 134 -18.60 -23.89 36.71
CA VAL A 134 -18.11 -25.03 35.91
C VAL A 134 -18.33 -26.36 36.61
N TRP A 135 -18.68 -27.37 35.83
CA TRP A 135 -18.77 -28.76 36.26
C TRP A 135 -17.57 -29.54 35.74
N VAL A 136 -17.08 -30.43 36.59
CA VAL A 136 -16.00 -31.37 36.27
C VAL A 136 -16.48 -32.76 36.68
N ASP A 137 -16.51 -33.69 35.74
CA ASP A 137 -17.06 -35.04 35.94
C ASP A 137 -16.42 -35.80 37.10
N SER A 138 -15.12 -35.57 37.35
CA SER A 138 -14.39 -36.22 38.45
C SER A 138 -14.84 -35.79 39.84
N LEU A 139 -15.65 -34.72 39.96
CA LEU A 139 -16.13 -34.15 41.23
C LEU A 139 -17.66 -34.32 41.44
N GLY A 140 -18.34 -35.00 40.52
CA GLY A 140 -19.79 -35.26 40.59
C GLY A 140 -20.66 -34.03 40.34
N GLU A 141 -21.81 -33.90 41.03
CA GLU A 141 -22.74 -32.76 40.86
C GLU A 141 -22.22 -31.42 41.42
N ARG A 142 -20.99 -31.36 41.93
CA ARG A 142 -20.41 -30.16 42.51
C ARG A 142 -20.03 -29.16 41.42
N VAL A 143 -20.26 -27.89 41.72
CA VAL A 143 -19.98 -26.78 40.82
C VAL A 143 -18.88 -25.93 41.41
N ILE A 144 -17.88 -25.61 40.59
CA ILE A 144 -16.75 -24.75 40.96
C ILE A 144 -17.12 -23.32 40.54
N ALA A 145 -17.06 -22.38 41.47
CA ALA A 145 -17.41 -20.99 41.20
C ALA A 145 -16.33 -20.29 40.38
N LEU A 146 -16.72 -19.28 39.59
CA LEU A 146 -15.77 -18.47 38.81
C LEU A 146 -14.65 -17.84 39.67
N THR A 147 -14.90 -17.60 40.95
CA THR A 147 -13.92 -17.08 41.90
C THR A 147 -12.82 -18.10 42.24
N GLU A 148 -13.13 -19.39 42.19
CA GLU A 148 -12.25 -20.47 42.65
C GLU A 148 -11.24 -20.92 41.62
N TYR A 149 -11.46 -20.65 40.31
CA TYR A 149 -10.59 -21.15 39.25
C TYR A 149 -10.00 -20.05 38.34
N VAL A 150 -8.90 -20.37 37.67
CA VAL A 150 -8.35 -19.65 36.51
C VAL A 150 -8.31 -20.60 35.32
N VAL A 151 -8.49 -20.08 34.11
CA VAL A 151 -8.35 -20.87 32.88
C VAL A 151 -6.87 -20.98 32.53
N LEU A 152 -6.41 -22.20 32.33
CA LEU A 152 -5.08 -22.49 31.82
C LEU A 152 -5.13 -22.44 30.30
N GLU A 153 -4.84 -21.26 29.76
CA GLU A 153 -4.67 -21.12 28.32
C GLU A 153 -3.26 -21.64 27.97
N PRO A 154 -3.12 -22.53 26.98
CA PRO A 154 -1.80 -22.91 26.51
C PRO A 154 -1.09 -21.64 26.06
N ILE A 155 0.07 -21.38 26.66
CA ILE A 155 1.01 -20.44 26.07
C ILE A 155 1.53 -21.23 24.88
N GLU A 156 1.00 -20.91 23.70
CA GLU A 156 1.82 -21.03 22.50
C GLU A 156 3.04 -20.17 22.81
N GLU A 157 4.09 -20.81 23.32
CA GLU A 157 5.39 -20.21 23.43
C GLU A 157 5.71 -19.87 21.98
N SER A 158 5.48 -18.60 21.62
CA SER A 158 5.70 -18.07 20.29
C SER A 158 7.06 -18.60 19.90
N ALA A 159 7.06 -19.54 18.95
CA ALA A 159 8.22 -20.32 18.63
C ALA A 159 9.40 -19.36 18.54
N GLN A 160 10.35 -19.46 19.49
CA GLN A 160 11.70 -19.00 19.18
C GLN A 160 12.03 -19.68 17.86
N PRO A 161 12.51 -18.93 16.86
CA PRO A 161 12.49 -19.34 15.48
C PRO A 161 13.10 -20.73 15.39
N ALA A 162 12.28 -21.72 15.03
CA ALA A 162 12.82 -22.95 14.50
C ALA A 162 13.82 -22.53 13.44
N LYS A 163 15.07 -23.04 13.53
CA LYS A 163 16.07 -22.86 12.46
C LYS A 163 15.32 -22.97 11.12
N PRO A 164 15.40 -21.94 10.24
CA PRO A 164 14.57 -21.87 9.06
C PRO A 164 14.67 -23.19 8.33
N LYS A 165 13.51 -23.80 8.05
CA LYS A 165 13.46 -24.97 7.18
C LYS A 165 14.05 -24.52 5.85
N ARG A 166 15.27 -24.99 5.57
CA ARG A 166 15.98 -24.71 4.33
C ARG A 166 15.07 -25.06 3.16
N LEU A 167 14.78 -24.07 2.31
CA LEU A 167 13.94 -24.25 1.13
C LEU A 167 14.64 -25.21 0.17
N THR A 168 13.86 -26.05 -0.52
CA THR A 168 14.32 -27.02 -1.51
C THR A 168 13.71 -26.74 -2.88
N VAL A 169 14.26 -27.35 -3.94
CA VAL A 169 13.73 -27.21 -5.31
C VAL A 169 12.27 -27.65 -5.35
N GLY A 170 11.40 -26.75 -5.79
CA GLY A 170 9.95 -26.96 -5.84
C GLY A 170 9.16 -26.14 -4.81
N ASP A 171 9.81 -25.68 -3.74
CA ASP A 171 9.17 -24.86 -2.70
C ASP A 171 8.89 -23.43 -3.20
N TYR A 172 7.85 -22.83 -2.66
CA TYR A 172 7.56 -21.41 -2.88
C TYR A 172 8.17 -20.58 -1.75
N ALA A 173 8.65 -19.40 -2.12
CA ALA A 173 9.29 -18.47 -1.21
C ALA A 173 8.75 -17.05 -1.43
N LYS A 174 8.62 -16.28 -0.35
CA LYS A 174 8.34 -14.85 -0.38
C LYS A 174 9.64 -14.10 -0.20
N VAL A 175 9.95 -13.17 -1.10
CA VAL A 175 11.13 -12.30 -0.98
C VAL A 175 10.84 -11.24 0.08
N VAL A 176 11.64 -11.19 1.15
CA VAL A 176 11.40 -10.31 2.31
C VAL A 176 12.42 -9.19 2.45
N ALA A 177 13.59 -9.33 1.82
CA ALA A 177 14.61 -8.29 1.80
C ALA A 177 15.07 -8.00 0.36
N ASP A 178 15.49 -6.76 0.13
CA ASP A 178 16.18 -6.39 -1.10
C ASP A 178 17.68 -6.39 -0.82
N ASN A 179 18.43 -7.06 -1.67
CA ASN A 179 19.87 -7.05 -1.67
C ASN A 179 20.34 -6.82 -3.11
N ALA A 180 21.38 -6.00 -3.28
CA ALA A 180 21.95 -5.65 -4.59
C ALA A 180 22.40 -6.87 -5.44
N SER A 181 22.41 -8.05 -4.85
CA SER A 181 22.76 -9.32 -5.47
C SER A 181 21.61 -9.94 -6.29
N HIS A 182 20.35 -9.56 -6.04
CA HIS A 182 19.20 -10.14 -6.72
C HIS A 182 18.27 -9.11 -7.38
N ASN A 183 17.39 -9.59 -8.26
CA ASN A 183 16.51 -8.75 -9.10
C ASN A 183 15.03 -9.09 -8.92
N TYR A 184 14.66 -9.56 -7.72
CA TYR A 184 13.30 -9.81 -7.29
C TYR A 184 12.79 -8.64 -6.46
N ALA A 185 11.53 -8.27 -6.65
CA ALA A 185 10.90 -7.24 -5.85
C ALA A 185 10.52 -7.80 -4.47
N VAL A 186 10.79 -7.04 -3.42
CA VAL A 186 10.40 -7.39 -2.05
C VAL A 186 8.87 -7.51 -1.96
N GLY A 187 8.41 -8.55 -1.27
CA GLY A 187 7.00 -8.92 -1.14
C GLY A 187 6.49 -9.83 -2.26
N THR A 188 7.30 -10.15 -3.27
CA THR A 188 6.89 -11.08 -4.34
C THR A 188 7.08 -12.54 -3.96
N PHE A 189 6.20 -13.38 -4.49
CA PHE A 189 6.26 -14.83 -4.35
C PHE A 189 6.93 -15.46 -5.56
N VAL A 190 7.90 -16.33 -5.32
CA VAL A 190 8.74 -16.98 -6.33
C VAL A 190 8.85 -18.47 -6.06
N LYS A 191 9.08 -19.28 -7.10
CA LYS A 191 9.26 -20.74 -6.95
C LYS A 191 10.74 -21.08 -7.03
N ILE A 192 11.30 -21.78 -6.05
CA ILE A 192 12.70 -22.20 -6.08
C ILE A 192 12.88 -23.30 -7.14
N VAL A 193 13.74 -23.06 -8.13
CA VAL A 193 14.02 -23.97 -9.24
C VAL A 193 15.42 -24.57 -9.14
N ILE A 194 16.36 -23.84 -8.53
CA ILE A 194 17.73 -24.31 -8.33
C ILE A 194 18.12 -24.07 -6.89
N ASP A 195 18.78 -25.07 -6.32
CA ASP A 195 19.41 -25.03 -5.01
C ASP A 195 20.85 -25.57 -5.13
N ASP A 196 21.85 -24.69 -5.00
CA ASP A 196 23.27 -25.05 -5.19
C ASP A 196 24.05 -25.19 -3.87
N HIS A 197 23.40 -24.96 -2.72
CA HIS A 197 24.00 -25.02 -1.39
C HIS A 197 25.21 -24.09 -1.15
N ARG A 198 25.38 -23.03 -1.96
CA ARG A 198 26.47 -22.05 -1.79
C ARG A 198 25.98 -20.79 -1.07
N HIS A 199 26.82 -19.74 -1.08
CA HIS A 199 26.56 -18.45 -0.45
C HIS A 199 25.26 -17.76 -0.88
N TYR A 200 24.74 -18.08 -2.08
CA TYR A 200 23.43 -17.66 -2.56
C TYR A 200 22.72 -18.89 -3.11
N PRO A 201 22.14 -19.72 -2.23
CA PRO A 201 21.80 -21.09 -2.58
C PRO A 201 20.67 -21.16 -3.60
N TYR A 202 19.78 -20.17 -3.62
CA TYR A 202 18.50 -20.30 -4.29
C TYR A 202 18.44 -19.54 -5.60
N ARG A 203 17.87 -20.15 -6.63
CA ARG A 203 17.43 -19.45 -7.84
C ARG A 203 15.96 -19.74 -8.09
N ALA A 204 15.19 -18.69 -8.27
CA ALA A 204 13.75 -18.79 -8.34
C ALA A 204 13.16 -18.29 -9.67
N GLU A 205 12.08 -18.92 -10.11
CA GLU A 205 11.27 -18.48 -11.24
C GLU A 205 10.31 -17.38 -10.78
N LYS A 206 10.26 -16.29 -11.55
CA LYS A 206 9.34 -15.17 -11.35
C LYS A 206 7.96 -15.51 -11.92
N ALA A 207 6.97 -14.69 -11.59
CA ALA A 207 5.61 -14.82 -12.12
C ALA A 207 5.51 -14.73 -13.66
N ASP A 208 6.52 -14.17 -14.33
CA ASP A 208 6.62 -14.08 -15.79
C ASP A 208 7.27 -15.32 -16.46
N GLY A 209 7.64 -16.33 -15.66
CA GLY A 209 8.32 -17.54 -16.12
C GLY A 209 9.82 -17.39 -16.34
N THR A 210 10.39 -16.21 -16.08
CA THR A 210 11.83 -15.97 -16.20
C THR A 210 12.55 -16.32 -14.91
N LEU A 211 13.77 -16.85 -15.04
CA LEU A 211 14.65 -17.10 -13.91
C LEU A 211 15.37 -15.82 -13.51
N GLY A 212 15.22 -15.42 -12.25
CA GLY A 212 15.98 -14.30 -11.68
C GLY A 212 17.42 -14.66 -11.30
N ASN A 213 18.04 -13.76 -10.55
CA ASN A 213 19.37 -13.91 -9.97
C ASN A 213 19.36 -14.85 -8.75
N TRP A 214 20.50 -15.03 -8.09
CA TRP A 214 20.60 -15.87 -6.91
C TRP A 214 20.12 -15.14 -5.65
N LEU A 215 19.36 -15.85 -4.81
CA LEU A 215 18.76 -15.40 -3.56
C LEU A 215 19.53 -16.00 -2.37
N ASP A 216 19.74 -15.18 -1.34
CA ASP A 216 20.26 -15.60 -0.05
C ASP A 216 19.12 -16.18 0.79
N GLU A 217 19.43 -17.12 1.69
CA GLU A 217 18.45 -17.72 2.62
C GLU A 217 17.82 -16.67 3.53
N LYS A 218 18.55 -15.59 3.85
CA LYS A 218 18.02 -14.47 4.66
C LYS A 218 17.06 -13.54 3.90
N ASP A 219 17.10 -13.56 2.57
CA ASP A 219 16.33 -12.65 1.73
C ASP A 219 14.93 -13.24 1.38
N VAL A 220 14.67 -14.48 1.80
CA VAL A 220 13.46 -15.24 1.47
C VAL A 220 12.87 -15.95 2.69
N GLU A 221 11.54 -16.00 2.75
CA GLU A 221 10.77 -16.78 3.73
C GLU A 221 9.95 -17.86 3.02
N CYS A 222 9.73 -19.00 3.67
CA CYS A 222 8.86 -20.05 3.14
C CYS A 222 7.44 -19.51 2.91
N ALA A 223 6.93 -19.70 1.69
CA ALA A 223 5.56 -19.36 1.34
C ALA A 223 4.79 -20.64 1.04
N THR A 224 3.57 -20.73 1.56
CA THR A 224 2.67 -21.83 1.24
C THR A 224 2.08 -21.64 -0.15
N GLU A 225 1.74 -22.75 -0.83
CA GLU A 225 1.02 -22.70 -2.11
C GLU A 225 -0.31 -21.92 -1.98
N ALA A 226 -0.94 -21.95 -0.80
CA ALA A 226 -2.13 -21.17 -0.48
C ALA A 226 -1.87 -19.65 -0.48
N GLU A 227 -0.75 -19.19 0.06
CA GLU A 227 -0.37 -17.76 0.04
C GLU A 227 -0.01 -17.28 -1.36
N VAL A 228 0.67 -18.13 -2.15
CA VAL A 228 0.95 -17.83 -3.56
C VAL A 228 -0.36 -17.75 -4.36
N ALA A 229 -1.28 -18.69 -4.15
CA ALA A 229 -2.59 -18.67 -4.79
C ALA A 229 -3.44 -17.45 -4.36
N ALA A 230 -3.37 -17.06 -3.09
CA ALA A 230 -4.03 -15.86 -2.58
C ALA A 230 -3.45 -14.60 -3.22
N ALA A 231 -2.13 -14.44 -3.26
CA ALA A 231 -1.46 -13.31 -3.88
C ALA A 231 -1.72 -13.23 -5.40
N GLN A 232 -1.75 -14.38 -6.10
CA GLN A 232 -2.12 -14.43 -7.51
C GLN A 232 -3.59 -14.07 -7.73
N ARG A 233 -4.48 -14.48 -6.82
CA ARG A 233 -5.89 -14.08 -6.84
C ARG A 233 -6.04 -12.58 -6.62
N GLU A 234 -5.36 -12.01 -5.62
CA GLU A 234 -5.35 -10.58 -5.35
C GLU A 234 -4.78 -9.78 -6.53
N ALA A 235 -3.67 -10.22 -7.13
CA ALA A 235 -3.11 -9.59 -8.32
C ALA A 235 -4.06 -9.65 -9.52
N LYS A 236 -4.80 -10.76 -9.69
CA LYS A 236 -5.80 -10.93 -10.73
C LYS A 236 -7.06 -10.10 -10.48
N GLU A 237 -7.47 -9.94 -9.22
CA GLU A 237 -8.56 -9.06 -8.81
C GLU A 237 -8.17 -7.58 -8.97
N ALA A 238 -6.94 -7.21 -8.62
CA ALA A 238 -6.39 -5.87 -8.88
C ALA A 238 -6.38 -5.55 -10.39
N LEU A 239 -5.98 -6.50 -11.24
CA LEU A 239 -6.05 -6.36 -12.69
C LEU A 239 -7.50 -6.30 -13.22
N LYS A 240 -8.45 -6.97 -12.56
CA LYS A 240 -9.87 -7.00 -12.95
C LYS A 240 -10.50 -5.60 -12.86
N TYR A 241 -10.16 -4.85 -11.82
CA TYR A 241 -10.70 -3.51 -11.57
C TYR A 241 -9.77 -2.39 -12.07
N GLY A 242 -8.49 -2.68 -12.27
CA GLY A 242 -7.49 -1.68 -12.68
C GLY A 242 -7.48 -0.49 -11.71
N ASP A 243 -7.42 0.72 -12.26
CA ASP A 243 -7.45 1.96 -11.47
C ASP A 243 -8.82 2.32 -10.87
N PHE A 244 -9.82 1.45 -11.02
CA PHE A 244 -11.23 1.66 -10.62
C PHE A 244 -11.66 0.78 -9.43
N ALA A 245 -10.71 0.31 -8.61
CA ALA A 245 -11.00 -0.45 -7.40
C ALA A 245 -11.87 0.32 -6.38
N ASP A 246 -11.87 1.66 -6.43
CA ASP A 246 -12.74 2.52 -5.62
C ASP A 246 -13.87 3.16 -6.43
N GLY A 247 -14.09 2.69 -7.66
CA GLY A 247 -14.93 3.38 -8.66
C GLY A 247 -14.27 4.64 -9.22
N GLY A 248 -15.08 5.58 -9.71
CA GLY A 248 -14.61 6.90 -10.16
C GLY A 248 -15.25 7.38 -11.46
N TYR A 249 -14.50 8.13 -12.25
CA TYR A 249 -14.94 8.69 -13.52
C TYR A 249 -14.07 8.16 -14.66
N ALA A 250 -14.68 7.87 -15.79
CA ALA A 250 -13.98 7.37 -16.97
C ALA A 250 -14.55 7.90 -18.28
N GLU A 251 -13.71 7.90 -19.31
CA GLU A 251 -14.14 7.94 -20.70
C GLU A 251 -14.13 6.53 -21.29
N LEU A 252 -15.18 6.13 -22.00
CA LEU A 252 -15.19 4.89 -22.76
C LEU A 252 -14.32 5.03 -24.00
N VAL A 253 -13.22 4.30 -24.06
CA VAL A 253 -12.33 4.26 -25.23
C VAL A 253 -12.61 3.06 -26.12
N ASN A 254 -13.05 1.95 -25.53
CA ASN A 254 -13.34 0.70 -26.25
C ASN A 254 -14.60 0.02 -25.71
N ALA A 255 -15.73 0.69 -25.89
CA ALA A 255 -17.05 0.26 -25.46
C ALA A 255 -17.43 -1.10 -26.04
N PRO A 256 -17.80 -2.08 -25.21
CA PRO A 256 -18.32 -3.35 -25.70
C PRO A 256 -19.60 -3.14 -26.52
N GLU A 257 -19.81 -4.02 -27.51
CA GLU A 257 -20.94 -3.97 -28.43
C GLU A 257 -22.29 -3.93 -27.71
N SER A 258 -22.38 -4.59 -26.55
CA SER A 258 -23.57 -4.61 -25.70
C SER A 258 -23.98 -3.21 -25.21
N LEU A 259 -23.02 -2.37 -24.86
CA LEU A 259 -23.25 -0.98 -24.46
C LEU A 259 -23.70 -0.14 -25.65
N VAL A 260 -23.02 -0.28 -26.78
CA VAL A 260 -23.29 0.51 -27.99
C VAL A 260 -24.67 0.20 -28.55
N ARG A 261 -25.02 -1.08 -28.69
CA ARG A 261 -26.26 -1.52 -29.35
C ARG A 261 -27.49 -1.48 -28.43
N HIS A 262 -27.35 -1.89 -27.17
CA HIS A 262 -28.51 -2.08 -26.28
C HIS A 262 -28.70 -0.99 -25.24
N ARG A 263 -27.67 -0.17 -24.97
CA ARG A 263 -27.74 0.92 -23.98
C ARG A 263 -27.50 2.29 -24.63
N GLY A 264 -26.93 2.33 -25.83
CA GLY A 264 -26.61 3.56 -26.53
C GLY A 264 -25.52 4.39 -25.85
N ILE A 265 -24.60 3.72 -25.15
CA ILE A 265 -23.36 4.30 -24.60
C ILE A 265 -22.24 3.93 -25.59
N LYS A 266 -21.50 4.93 -26.08
CA LYS A 266 -20.55 4.80 -27.19
C LYS A 266 -19.12 5.18 -26.77
N ASN A 267 -18.14 4.89 -27.62
CA ASN A 267 -16.78 5.42 -27.45
C ASN A 267 -16.81 6.96 -27.44
N GLY A 268 -15.99 7.55 -26.58
CA GLY A 268 -15.95 8.98 -26.27
C GLY A 268 -16.97 9.43 -25.23
N ASP A 269 -17.84 8.53 -24.73
CA ASP A 269 -18.77 8.88 -23.67
C ASP A 269 -18.09 8.90 -22.30
N PHE A 270 -18.36 9.96 -21.55
CA PHE A 270 -17.95 10.11 -20.16
C PHE A 270 -18.99 9.47 -19.23
N VAL A 271 -18.52 8.62 -18.31
CA VAL A 271 -19.36 7.79 -17.42
C VAL A 271 -18.82 7.80 -15.99
N THR A 272 -19.70 7.49 -15.04
CA THR A 272 -19.29 7.10 -13.68
C THR A 272 -19.09 5.60 -13.60
N VAL A 273 -18.08 5.17 -12.86
CA VAL A 273 -17.67 3.77 -12.71
C VAL A 273 -17.90 3.33 -11.28
N GLN A 274 -18.50 2.15 -11.11
CA GLN A 274 -18.68 1.47 -9.83
C GLN A 274 -18.29 0.01 -9.96
N ILE A 275 -17.84 -0.61 -8.87
CA ILE A 275 -17.66 -2.06 -8.86
C ILE A 275 -19.02 -2.74 -8.96
N ALA A 276 -19.15 -3.63 -9.92
CA ALA A 276 -20.22 -4.61 -9.97
C ALA A 276 -19.66 -5.91 -9.40
N ASP A 277 -20.26 -6.43 -8.32
CA ASP A 277 -19.92 -7.74 -7.76
C ASP A 277 -20.49 -8.87 -8.65
N ILE A 278 -20.12 -8.82 -9.93
CA ILE A 278 -20.53 -9.78 -10.94
C ILE A 278 -19.30 -10.65 -11.27
N PRO A 279 -19.45 -11.99 -11.22
CA PRO A 279 -18.38 -12.88 -11.62
C PRO A 279 -18.13 -12.76 -13.13
N GLY A 280 -16.86 -12.64 -13.53
CA GLY A 280 -16.43 -12.61 -14.93
C GLY A 280 -15.74 -11.30 -15.36
N LYS A 281 -15.60 -11.14 -16.68
CA LYS A 281 -14.85 -10.05 -17.33
C LYS A 281 -15.51 -8.67 -17.12
N TYR A 282 -16.83 -8.61 -16.94
CA TYR A 282 -17.62 -7.38 -16.86
C TYR A 282 -17.83 -6.92 -15.41
N ALA A 283 -16.73 -6.65 -14.72
CA ALA A 283 -16.69 -6.39 -13.28
C ALA A 283 -17.00 -4.93 -12.90
N LEU A 284 -17.03 -4.03 -13.89
CA LEU A 284 -17.26 -2.61 -13.68
C LEU A 284 -18.63 -2.24 -14.24
N ARG A 285 -19.45 -1.61 -13.41
CA ARG A 285 -20.68 -0.94 -13.83
C ARG A 285 -20.34 0.47 -14.28
N VAL A 286 -20.86 0.85 -15.43
CA VAL A 286 -20.77 2.21 -15.97
C VAL A 286 -22.16 2.82 -16.09
N ASP A 287 -22.31 4.07 -15.64
CA ASP A 287 -23.55 4.82 -15.70
C ASP A 287 -23.38 6.13 -16.48
N LYS A 288 -24.36 6.44 -17.34
CA LYS A 288 -24.50 7.66 -18.14
C LYS A 288 -25.93 8.17 -18.05
N GLY A 289 -26.20 9.07 -17.10
CA GLY A 289 -27.56 9.49 -16.78
C GLY A 289 -28.41 8.30 -16.33
N GLU A 290 -29.55 8.07 -16.99
CA GLU A 290 -30.43 6.92 -16.69
C GLU A 290 -29.95 5.59 -17.28
N LYS A 291 -28.97 5.64 -18.20
CA LYS A 291 -28.45 4.46 -18.89
C LYS A 291 -27.29 3.86 -18.10
N HIS A 292 -27.26 2.54 -18.00
CA HIS A 292 -26.18 1.82 -17.34
C HIS A 292 -25.81 0.55 -18.10
N GLY A 293 -24.60 0.05 -17.86
CA GLY A 293 -24.19 -1.28 -18.29
C GLY A 293 -22.85 -1.68 -17.69
N TYR A 294 -22.21 -2.68 -18.28
CA TYR A 294 -21.02 -3.31 -17.69
C TYR A 294 -19.88 -3.42 -18.69
N CYS A 295 -18.66 -3.18 -18.23
CA CYS A 295 -17.44 -3.30 -19.02
C CYS A 295 -16.28 -3.85 -18.16
N ASP A 296 -15.17 -4.12 -18.83
CA ASP A 296 -13.89 -4.39 -18.19
C ASP A 296 -13.04 -3.11 -18.10
N ALA A 297 -12.03 -3.12 -17.23
CA ALA A 297 -11.16 -1.95 -17.03
C ALA A 297 -10.44 -1.50 -18.31
N SER A 298 -10.16 -2.41 -19.27
CA SER A 298 -9.48 -2.07 -20.53
C SER A 298 -10.36 -1.28 -21.50
N ALA A 299 -11.68 -1.24 -21.28
CA ALA A 299 -12.61 -0.41 -22.06
C ALA A 299 -12.60 1.07 -21.63
N LEU A 300 -11.93 1.41 -20.53
CA LEU A 300 -12.04 2.69 -19.83
C LEU A 300 -10.70 3.42 -19.75
N ARG A 301 -10.75 4.74 -19.94
CA ARG A 301 -9.67 5.66 -19.56
C ARG A 301 -10.09 6.43 -18.33
N LYS A 302 -9.31 6.37 -17.25
CA LYS A 302 -9.57 7.13 -16.02
C LYS A 302 -9.50 8.63 -16.31
N VAL A 303 -10.48 9.38 -15.81
CA VAL A 303 -10.52 10.84 -15.91
C VAL A 303 -10.80 11.42 -14.52
N THR A 304 -10.43 12.68 -14.35
CA THR A 304 -10.75 13.42 -13.12
C THR A 304 -12.25 13.76 -13.07
N ARG A 305 -12.73 14.12 -11.88
CA ARG A 305 -14.12 14.56 -11.70
C ARG A 305 -14.39 15.83 -12.51
N GLU A 306 -13.43 16.74 -12.51
CA GLU A 306 -13.48 18.02 -13.20
C GLU A 306 -13.57 17.82 -14.72
N GLU A 307 -12.76 16.91 -15.28
CA GLU A 307 -12.82 16.54 -16.69
C GLU A 307 -14.16 15.88 -17.06
N TYR A 308 -14.67 14.98 -16.21
CA TYR A 308 -15.98 14.37 -16.40
C TYR A 308 -17.10 15.42 -16.40
N GLU A 309 -17.13 16.28 -15.39
CA GLU A 309 -18.16 17.31 -15.26
C GLU A 309 -18.11 18.28 -16.44
N ALA A 310 -16.92 18.74 -16.86
CA ALA A 310 -16.76 19.61 -18.02
C ALA A 310 -17.18 18.93 -19.34
N ALA A 311 -16.95 17.62 -19.50
CA ALA A 311 -17.36 16.89 -20.69
C ALA A 311 -18.88 16.63 -20.73
N VAL A 312 -19.51 16.40 -19.58
CA VAL A 312 -20.97 16.22 -19.48
C VAL A 312 -21.71 17.52 -19.78
N ASP A 313 -21.20 18.65 -19.27
CA ASP A 313 -21.70 19.98 -19.62
C ASP A 313 -20.52 20.97 -19.54
N PRO A 314 -20.07 21.55 -20.67
CA PRO A 314 -18.97 22.50 -20.70
C PRO A 314 -19.18 23.72 -19.80
N ARG A 315 -20.40 23.98 -19.31
CA ARG A 315 -20.66 25.04 -18.33
C ARG A 315 -20.20 24.69 -16.91
N ASN A 316 -20.04 23.40 -16.59
CA ASN A 316 -19.60 22.95 -15.26
C ASN A 316 -18.20 23.41 -14.89
N GLN A 317 -17.37 23.78 -15.88
CA GLN A 317 -16.03 24.34 -15.63
C GLN A 317 -16.09 25.73 -14.96
N PHE A 318 -17.24 26.40 -15.00
CA PHE A 318 -17.47 27.73 -14.46
C PHE A 318 -18.34 27.68 -13.20
N ALA A 319 -17.86 28.28 -12.12
CA ALA A 319 -18.63 28.53 -10.92
C ALA A 319 -19.15 29.97 -10.90
N LYS A 320 -20.26 30.19 -10.18
CA LYS A 320 -20.77 31.55 -9.93
C LYS A 320 -19.71 32.37 -9.19
N GLY A 321 -19.37 33.53 -9.74
CA GLY A 321 -18.33 34.42 -9.23
C GLY A 321 -16.97 34.27 -9.93
N ASP A 322 -16.76 33.22 -10.74
CA ASP A 322 -15.51 33.04 -11.47
C ASP A 322 -15.25 34.22 -12.41
N LYS A 323 -13.98 34.62 -12.53
CA LYS A 323 -13.57 35.58 -13.56
C LYS A 323 -13.27 34.82 -14.85
N VAL A 324 -13.83 35.31 -15.95
CA VAL A 324 -13.69 34.71 -17.28
C VAL A 324 -13.32 35.78 -18.30
N ARG A 325 -12.41 35.45 -19.22
CA ARG A 325 -12.04 36.27 -20.35
C ARG A 325 -12.91 35.87 -21.55
N LEU A 326 -13.54 36.85 -22.20
CA LEU A 326 -14.29 36.60 -23.43
C LEU A 326 -13.32 36.52 -24.61
N ILE A 327 -13.05 35.33 -25.13
CA ILE A 327 -12.05 35.14 -26.19
C ILE A 327 -12.63 35.30 -27.61
N SER A 328 -13.96 35.26 -27.77
CA SER A 328 -14.61 35.50 -29.06
C SER A 328 -16.07 35.94 -28.93
N GLY A 329 -16.62 36.52 -29.99
CA GLY A 329 -18.04 36.87 -30.09
C GLY A 329 -18.46 38.17 -29.40
N GLY A 330 -17.52 38.93 -28.82
CA GLY A 330 -17.80 40.26 -28.30
C GLY A 330 -18.26 41.23 -29.40
N GLY A 331 -19.12 42.18 -29.06
CA GLY A 331 -19.70 43.15 -30.00
C GLY A 331 -20.82 42.59 -30.89
N THR A 332 -21.19 41.32 -30.74
CA THR A 332 -22.27 40.68 -31.52
C THR A 332 -23.63 40.73 -30.81
N LEU A 333 -24.70 40.33 -31.50
CA LEU A 333 -26.06 40.32 -30.94
C LEU A 333 -26.11 39.45 -29.65
N GLY A 334 -26.34 40.09 -28.50
CA GLY A 334 -26.36 39.46 -27.17
C GLY A 334 -25.06 39.62 -26.36
N LEU A 335 -23.99 40.16 -26.97
CA LEU A 335 -22.70 40.49 -26.35
C LEU A 335 -22.21 41.88 -26.81
N PHE A 336 -23.12 42.80 -27.15
CA PHE A 336 -22.75 44.05 -27.82
C PHE A 336 -21.96 45.01 -26.94
N ASP A 337 -22.25 45.05 -25.63
CA ASP A 337 -21.50 45.82 -24.63
C ASP A 337 -20.43 44.98 -23.90
N TYR A 338 -20.08 43.83 -24.49
CA TYR A 338 -19.04 42.94 -23.99
C TYR A 338 -17.97 42.81 -25.08
N GLU A 339 -16.80 43.42 -24.85
CA GLU A 339 -15.66 43.39 -25.75
C GLU A 339 -14.93 42.04 -25.70
N THR A 340 -14.50 41.55 -26.86
CA THR A 340 -13.57 40.41 -26.99
C THR A 340 -12.23 40.81 -26.37
N GLY A 341 -11.67 39.95 -25.52
CA GLY A 341 -10.50 40.21 -24.66
C GLY A 341 -10.87 40.76 -23.28
N GLY A 342 -12.11 41.20 -23.07
CA GLY A 342 -12.57 41.72 -21.78
C GLY A 342 -12.71 40.63 -20.72
N ILE A 343 -12.56 41.03 -19.46
CA ILE A 343 -12.68 40.14 -18.29
C ILE A 343 -14.00 40.44 -17.56
N TYR A 344 -14.80 39.39 -17.38
CA TYR A 344 -16.15 39.45 -16.85
C TYR A 344 -16.31 38.47 -15.68
N THR A 345 -17.43 38.58 -14.98
CA THR A 345 -17.74 37.70 -13.84
C THR A 345 -18.86 36.75 -14.21
N VAL A 346 -18.74 35.47 -13.89
CA VAL A 346 -19.81 34.49 -14.09
C VAL A 346 -20.93 34.76 -13.09
N GLY A 347 -22.12 35.10 -13.60
CA GLY A 347 -23.31 35.38 -12.78
C GLY A 347 -24.07 34.11 -12.42
N ASP A 348 -24.56 33.41 -13.43
CA ASP A 348 -25.19 32.09 -13.33
C ASP A 348 -24.54 31.18 -14.38
N PRO A 349 -23.86 30.09 -13.98
CA PRO A 349 -23.27 29.17 -14.94
C PRO A 349 -24.33 28.40 -15.74
N LYS A 350 -25.55 28.23 -15.22
CA LYS A 350 -26.64 27.47 -15.86
C LYS A 350 -27.99 28.23 -15.78
N PRO A 351 -28.10 29.38 -16.47
CA PRO A 351 -29.32 30.16 -16.48
C PRO A 351 -30.47 29.38 -17.13
N GLY A 352 -31.59 29.25 -16.40
CA GLY A 352 -32.74 28.41 -16.78
C GLY A 352 -33.40 28.73 -18.13
N ASN A 353 -33.15 29.92 -18.69
CA ASN A 353 -33.77 30.38 -19.94
C ASN A 353 -32.87 30.35 -21.18
N THR A 354 -31.61 29.88 -21.06
CA THR A 354 -30.70 29.69 -22.22
C THR A 354 -29.93 28.39 -22.06
N SER A 355 -30.35 27.35 -22.78
CA SER A 355 -29.96 25.95 -22.51
C SER A 355 -28.48 25.61 -22.71
N GLU A 356 -27.68 26.50 -23.31
CA GLU A 356 -26.29 26.22 -23.71
C GLU A 356 -25.32 27.39 -23.46
N LYS A 357 -25.73 28.39 -22.68
CA LYS A 357 -24.92 29.61 -22.42
C LYS A 357 -24.65 29.80 -20.94
N VAL A 358 -23.54 30.44 -20.64
CA VAL A 358 -23.11 30.94 -19.33
C VAL A 358 -23.51 32.40 -19.23
N GLN A 359 -24.15 32.79 -18.12
CA GLN A 359 -24.44 34.19 -17.85
C GLN A 359 -23.18 34.87 -17.31
N ILE A 360 -22.78 35.96 -17.95
CA ILE A 360 -21.66 36.82 -17.54
C ILE A 360 -22.16 38.22 -17.18
N THR A 361 -21.45 38.90 -16.28
CA THR A 361 -21.75 40.25 -15.79
C THR A 361 -20.50 41.13 -15.79
N GLY A 362 -20.69 42.45 -15.71
CA GLY A 362 -19.60 43.43 -15.66
C GLY A 362 -19.28 44.14 -16.97
N GLY A 363 -20.05 43.90 -18.04
CA GLY A 363 -20.06 44.73 -19.23
C GLY A 363 -20.96 45.96 -19.08
N GLY A 364 -21.21 46.68 -20.18
CA GLY A 364 -22.12 47.85 -20.18
C GLY A 364 -23.58 47.50 -19.86
N GLN A 365 -24.01 46.27 -20.19
CA GLN A 365 -25.30 45.74 -19.75
C GLN A 365 -25.17 44.91 -18.46
N PRO A 366 -26.21 44.86 -17.61
CA PRO A 366 -26.18 44.12 -16.34
C PRO A 366 -25.75 42.66 -16.46
N THR A 367 -26.18 41.99 -17.55
CA THR A 367 -25.91 40.58 -17.79
C THR A 367 -25.86 40.31 -19.29
N ALA A 368 -24.99 39.40 -19.73
CA ALA A 368 -24.99 38.84 -21.08
C ALA A 368 -24.81 37.32 -21.04
N TYR A 369 -24.94 36.66 -22.20
CA TYR A 369 -24.93 35.21 -22.32
C TYR A 369 -23.92 34.77 -23.37
N ALA A 370 -22.81 34.18 -22.93
CA ALA A 370 -21.75 33.65 -23.78
C ALA A 370 -21.79 32.12 -23.79
N LYS A 371 -21.37 31.49 -24.89
CA LYS A 371 -21.18 30.04 -24.91
C LYS A 371 -19.89 29.67 -24.15
N PRO A 372 -19.80 28.46 -23.57
CA PRO A 372 -18.59 28.00 -22.90
C PRO A 372 -17.30 28.09 -23.73
N ASP A 373 -17.37 27.83 -25.03
CA ASP A 373 -16.25 27.91 -25.98
C ASP A 373 -15.80 29.35 -26.29
N GLN A 374 -16.59 30.35 -25.90
CA GLN A 374 -16.24 31.77 -26.00
C GLN A 374 -15.56 32.31 -24.75
N LEU A 375 -15.45 31.49 -23.70
CA LEU A 375 -14.95 31.90 -22.39
C LEU A 375 -13.69 31.12 -22.03
N GLU A 376 -12.71 31.84 -21.52
CA GLU A 376 -11.51 31.28 -20.90
C GLU A 376 -11.54 31.58 -19.40
N LYS A 377 -11.25 30.59 -18.56
CA LYS A 377 -11.19 30.78 -17.11
C LYS A 377 -9.91 31.55 -16.77
N VAL A 378 -10.06 32.68 -16.08
CA VAL A 378 -8.93 33.48 -15.60
C VAL A 378 -8.40 32.81 -14.33
N SER A 379 -7.09 32.58 -14.26
CA SER A 379 -6.49 31.93 -13.10
C SER A 379 -6.58 32.81 -11.85
N ALA A 380 -6.53 32.21 -10.66
CA ALA A 380 -6.57 32.98 -9.41
C ALA A 380 -5.42 34.01 -9.31
N GLU A 381 -4.26 33.71 -9.89
CA GLU A 381 -3.12 34.61 -9.94
C GLU A 381 -3.40 35.83 -10.83
N GLU A 382 -3.95 35.61 -12.02
CA GLU A 382 -4.37 36.70 -12.91
C GLU A 382 -5.50 37.52 -12.27
N VAL A 383 -6.46 36.90 -11.57
CA VAL A 383 -7.51 37.62 -10.82
C VAL A 383 -6.91 38.52 -9.75
N ALA A 384 -5.97 38.00 -8.94
CA ALA A 384 -5.32 38.79 -7.91
C ALA A 384 -4.51 39.95 -8.49
N GLU A 385 -3.93 39.79 -9.67
CA GLU A 385 -3.29 40.90 -10.39
C GLU A 385 -4.31 41.94 -10.85
N ILE A 386 -5.41 41.52 -11.48
CA ILE A 386 -6.49 42.41 -11.91
C ILE A 386 -7.04 43.21 -10.74
N GLU A 387 -7.26 42.59 -9.58
CA GLU A 387 -7.74 43.26 -8.38
C GLU A 387 -6.74 44.29 -7.84
N LYS A 388 -5.43 43.99 -7.87
CA LYS A 388 -4.37 44.96 -7.48
C LYS A 388 -4.38 46.19 -8.38
N TRP A 389 -4.50 46.01 -9.70
CA TRP A 389 -4.57 47.11 -10.66
C TRP A 389 -5.89 47.89 -10.53
N ALA A 390 -7.01 47.20 -10.32
CA ALA A 390 -8.31 47.83 -10.10
C ALA A 390 -8.36 48.65 -8.79
N ALA A 391 -7.68 48.20 -7.72
CA ALA A 391 -7.60 48.92 -6.46
C ALA A 391 -6.90 50.29 -6.58
N ILE A 392 -6.02 50.45 -7.56
CA ILE A 392 -5.37 51.73 -7.89
C ILE A 392 -6.10 52.49 -9.02
N GLY A 393 -7.25 51.99 -9.47
CA GLY A 393 -8.08 52.61 -10.50
C GLY A 393 -7.48 52.53 -11.91
N ARG A 394 -6.73 51.47 -12.23
CA ARG A 394 -6.03 51.29 -13.52
C ARG A 394 -6.29 49.90 -14.13
N LYS A 395 -6.08 49.76 -15.44
CA LYS A 395 -6.12 48.44 -16.12
C LYS A 395 -4.79 47.69 -15.91
N VAL A 396 -4.82 46.35 -15.96
CA VAL A 396 -3.60 45.53 -15.90
C VAL A 396 -2.64 45.93 -17.01
N GLY A 397 -1.38 46.20 -16.65
CA GLY A 397 -0.35 46.67 -17.57
C GLY A 397 -0.39 48.17 -17.90
N GLU A 398 -1.27 48.96 -17.27
CA GLU A 398 -1.37 50.40 -17.46
C GLU A 398 -0.35 51.17 -16.60
N PHE A 399 0.90 51.12 -17.02
CA PHE A 399 1.99 51.87 -16.37
C PHE A 399 1.95 53.36 -16.75
N LYS A 400 2.15 54.22 -15.75
CA LYS A 400 2.23 55.67 -15.89
C LYS A 400 3.61 56.19 -15.51
N ARG A 401 3.94 57.35 -16.04
CA ARG A 401 5.18 58.06 -15.67
C ARG A 401 5.23 58.28 -14.15
N GLY A 402 6.32 57.87 -13.54
CA GLY A 402 6.55 57.94 -12.10
C GLY A 402 6.20 56.67 -11.34
N ASP A 403 5.65 55.63 -11.97
CA ASP A 403 5.54 54.33 -11.33
C ASP A 403 6.92 53.76 -11.02
N ILE A 404 7.02 52.91 -9.99
CA ILE A 404 8.21 52.13 -9.73
C ILE A 404 7.94 50.68 -10.07
N VAL A 405 8.76 50.13 -10.97
CA VAL A 405 8.56 48.82 -11.58
C VAL A 405 9.82 47.99 -11.49
N GLU A 406 9.61 46.68 -11.42
CA GLU A 406 10.62 45.65 -11.58
C GLU A 406 10.41 45.02 -12.96
N ALA A 407 11.42 45.04 -13.84
CA ALA A 407 11.28 44.54 -15.21
C ALA A 407 12.54 43.79 -15.66
N LYS A 408 12.41 42.89 -16.65
CA LYS A 408 13.59 42.27 -17.28
C LYS A 408 14.37 43.31 -18.09
N ARG A 409 15.70 43.24 -18.01
CA ARG A 409 16.61 44.17 -18.68
C ARG A 409 16.44 44.21 -20.21
N SER A 410 16.12 43.06 -20.81
CA SER A 410 15.83 42.90 -22.24
C SER A 410 14.98 41.64 -22.47
N LEU A 411 14.42 41.49 -23.67
CA LEU A 411 13.65 40.31 -24.04
C LEU A 411 14.46 39.03 -23.78
N GLY A 412 13.89 38.09 -23.01
CA GLY A 412 14.53 36.82 -22.69
C GLY A 412 15.68 36.88 -21.67
N SER A 413 15.97 38.05 -21.08
CA SER A 413 16.97 38.15 -20.01
C SER A 413 16.45 37.60 -18.69
N SER A 414 17.30 36.91 -17.93
CA SER A 414 17.04 36.54 -16.54
C SER A 414 17.31 37.69 -15.55
N ASP A 415 17.91 38.79 -16.02
CA ASP A 415 18.31 39.91 -15.18
C ASP A 415 17.13 40.85 -14.97
N TRP A 416 16.64 40.91 -13.74
CA TRP A 416 15.62 41.86 -13.32
C TRP A 416 16.27 43.17 -12.87
N ILE A 417 15.69 44.28 -13.31
CA ILE A 417 16.09 45.64 -12.97
C ILE A 417 14.92 46.39 -12.35
N TYR A 418 15.22 47.23 -11.37
CA TYR A 418 14.25 48.06 -10.69
C TYR A 418 14.46 49.53 -11.06
N GLY A 419 13.40 50.23 -11.42
CA GLY A 419 13.50 51.64 -11.80
C GLY A 419 12.18 52.38 -11.81
N LYS A 420 12.28 53.68 -12.08
CA LYS A 420 11.14 54.58 -12.24
C LYS A 420 10.77 54.71 -13.70
N VAL A 421 9.49 54.59 -14.01
CA VAL A 421 8.95 54.81 -15.36
C VAL A 421 9.12 56.29 -15.73
N GLU A 422 9.86 56.56 -16.80
CA GLU A 422 10.06 57.90 -17.34
C GLU A 422 9.22 58.18 -18.58
N ASP A 423 9.13 57.19 -19.47
CA ASP A 423 8.35 57.27 -20.70
C ASP A 423 7.20 56.27 -20.64
N GLU A 424 6.01 56.77 -20.95
CA GLU A 424 4.81 55.94 -21.04
C GLU A 424 4.96 54.88 -22.13
N PRO A 425 4.29 53.72 -21.97
CA PRO A 425 4.38 52.65 -22.94
C PRO A 425 4.01 53.09 -24.36
N ARG A 426 4.84 52.74 -25.34
CA ARG A 426 4.59 52.98 -26.77
C ARG A 426 4.70 51.67 -27.56
N ILE A 427 3.81 51.50 -28.53
CA ILE A 427 3.83 50.39 -29.48
C ILE A 427 5.01 50.59 -30.44
N GLN A 428 5.84 49.56 -30.61
CA GLN A 428 6.87 49.52 -31.65
C GLN A 428 6.39 48.83 -32.94
N LEU A 429 7.22 48.87 -33.99
CA LEU A 429 6.92 48.28 -35.31
C LEU A 429 6.62 46.78 -35.26
N ASP A 430 7.08 46.07 -34.23
CA ASP A 430 6.84 44.65 -33.97
C ASP A 430 5.52 44.38 -33.22
N GLY A 431 4.76 45.41 -32.88
CA GLY A 431 3.51 45.31 -32.13
C GLY A 431 3.67 45.17 -30.63
N GLU A 432 4.91 45.20 -30.09
CA GLU A 432 5.14 45.09 -28.65
C GLU A 432 5.16 46.46 -27.95
N LEU A 433 4.64 46.52 -26.73
CA LEU A 433 4.66 47.71 -25.88
C LEU A 433 6.00 47.78 -25.11
N LEU A 434 6.75 48.85 -25.35
CA LEU A 434 7.97 49.16 -24.61
C LEU A 434 7.76 50.42 -23.76
N MET A 435 8.34 50.41 -22.56
CA MET A 435 8.32 51.52 -21.62
C MET A 435 9.74 51.94 -21.22
N GLY A 436 9.92 53.23 -20.95
CA GLY A 436 11.21 53.79 -20.55
C GLY A 436 11.42 53.69 -19.05
N LEU A 437 12.46 52.99 -18.62
CA LEU A 437 12.80 52.76 -17.22
C LEU A 437 14.11 53.43 -16.84
N ARG A 438 14.06 54.33 -15.86
CA ARG A 438 15.24 54.97 -15.25
C ARG A 438 15.58 54.27 -13.94
N ILE A 439 16.71 53.58 -13.90
CA ILE A 439 17.18 52.88 -12.69
C ILE A 439 17.94 53.84 -11.75
N PRO A 440 18.11 53.51 -10.45
CA PRO A 440 18.73 54.41 -9.46
C PRO A 440 20.13 54.92 -9.81
N SER A 441 20.91 54.15 -10.56
CA SER A 441 22.24 54.55 -11.03
C SER A 441 22.21 55.64 -12.11
N GLY A 442 21.02 56.06 -12.58
CA GLY A 442 20.89 56.99 -13.68
C GLY A 442 21.21 56.36 -15.04
N TYR A 443 20.96 55.06 -15.23
CA TYR A 443 20.88 54.43 -16.56
C TYR A 443 19.44 54.29 -17.01
N TYR A 444 19.24 54.34 -18.34
CA TYR A 444 17.93 54.30 -18.98
C TYR A 444 17.85 53.00 -19.78
N TYR A 445 16.75 52.28 -19.60
CA TYR A 445 16.46 51.04 -20.29
C TYR A 445 15.09 51.11 -20.93
N ALA A 446 14.96 50.63 -22.16
CA ALA A 446 13.68 50.33 -22.75
C ALA A 446 13.34 48.87 -22.39
N VAL A 447 12.25 48.67 -21.64
CA VAL A 447 11.83 47.36 -21.14
C VAL A 447 10.43 47.02 -21.64
N TYR A 448 10.17 45.74 -21.87
CA TYR A 448 8.88 45.28 -22.36
C TYR A 448 7.85 45.31 -21.25
N VAL A 449 6.67 45.86 -21.54
CA VAL A 449 5.57 45.97 -20.56
C VAL A 449 5.11 44.60 -20.07
N LYS A 450 5.10 43.59 -20.94
CA LYS A 450 4.74 42.20 -20.59
C LYS A 450 5.71 41.54 -19.59
N ASP A 451 6.93 42.07 -19.49
CA ASP A 451 7.98 41.58 -18.58
C ASP A 451 8.23 42.58 -17.43
N ALA A 452 7.27 43.48 -17.18
CA ALA A 452 7.32 44.47 -16.11
C ALA A 452 6.26 44.19 -15.04
N LYS A 453 6.64 44.36 -13.78
CA LYS A 453 5.81 44.20 -12.60
C LYS A 453 5.73 45.53 -11.86
N LEU A 454 4.51 46.00 -11.59
CA LEU A 454 4.28 47.19 -10.79
C LEU A 454 4.63 46.92 -9.33
N ILE A 455 5.50 47.74 -8.75
CA ILE A 455 5.89 47.63 -7.33
C ILE A 455 5.27 48.76 -6.53
N VAL A 456 5.37 50.00 -7.02
CA VAL A 456 4.72 51.16 -6.38
C VAL A 456 4.04 52.03 -7.45
N PRO A 457 2.71 52.21 -7.40
CA PRO A 457 2.02 53.14 -8.29
C PRO A 457 2.38 54.59 -7.94
N ALA A 458 2.46 55.44 -8.97
CA ALA A 458 2.80 56.85 -8.80
C ALA A 458 1.85 57.62 -7.87
N GLU A 459 0.63 57.15 -7.65
CA GLU A 459 -0.38 57.74 -6.77
C GLU A 459 -0.18 57.41 -5.28
N GLN A 460 0.54 56.33 -4.95
CA GLN A 460 0.79 55.92 -3.55
C GLN A 460 2.18 56.33 -3.05
N ARG A 461 2.90 57.10 -3.87
CA ARG A 461 4.25 57.58 -3.56
C ARG A 461 4.20 58.78 -2.64
N PHE A 462 4.81 58.65 -1.46
CA PHE A 462 4.97 59.74 -0.49
C PHE A 462 5.96 60.83 -0.94
N ASP A 463 6.87 60.50 -1.87
CA ASP A 463 7.88 61.44 -2.39
C ASP A 463 7.34 62.33 -3.53
N ARG A 464 6.06 62.18 -3.87
CA ARG A 464 5.28 63.21 -4.57
C ARG A 464 4.76 64.20 -3.54
N GLU A 465 5.60 65.14 -3.13
CA GLU A 465 5.10 66.38 -2.54
C GLU A 465 4.08 67.02 -3.49
N GLU A 466 2.99 67.52 -2.89
CA GLU A 466 1.93 68.28 -3.53
C GLU A 466 2.47 69.30 -4.53
N LYS A 467 2.35 69.01 -5.83
CA LYS A 467 2.10 70.08 -6.82
C LYS A 467 0.60 70.25 -6.96
N ALA A 468 -0.03 70.67 -5.87
CA ALA A 468 -1.39 71.20 -5.83
C ALA A 468 -1.41 72.50 -5.01
N ALA A 469 -0.55 73.45 -5.37
CA ALA A 469 -0.67 74.85 -4.99
C ALA A 469 0.12 75.73 -5.98
N ALA A 470 -0.52 76.08 -7.10
CA ALA A 470 -0.29 77.31 -7.87
C ALA A 470 -1.48 77.55 -8.80
#